data_AF-A0A929RPM6-F1
#
_entry.id   AF-A0A929RPM6-F1
#
_cell.length_a   1.000
_cell.length_b   1.000
_cell.length_c   1.000
_cell.angle_alpha   90.00
_cell.angle_beta   90.00
_cell.angle_gamma   90.00
#
_symmetry.space_group_name_H-M   'P 1'
#
loop_
_entity.id
_entity.type
_entity.pdbx_description
1 polymer ?
#
loop_
_entity_poly.entity_id
_entity_poly.type
_entity_poly.pdbx_seq_one_letter_code
_entity_poly.pdbx_strand_id
1 'polypeptide(L)' 'KDAFLAYFDTGGASNGPTEAINGIIELGRRAARGYRNPTNYRLRMLLIAGGLDASTHTQL' A
#
# COMPACT_ATOMS: atom_id res chain seq x y z
N LYS A 1 -15.26 6.84 26.15
CA LYS A 1 -14.84 8.06 26.87
C LYS A 1 -13.31 8.16 26.90
N ASP A 2 -12.63 7.04 27.18
CA ASP A 2 -11.16 6.96 27.27
C ASP A 2 -10.45 7.18 25.93
N ALA A 3 -10.96 6.64 24.82
CA ALA A 3 -10.36 6.83 23.49
C ALA A 3 -10.38 8.31 23.00
N PHE A 4 -11.39 9.08 23.40
CA PHE A 4 -11.48 10.50 23.07
C PHE A 4 -10.44 11.31 23.85
N LEU A 5 -10.23 11.01 25.14
CA LEU A 5 -9.20 11.66 25.96
C LEU A 5 -7.79 11.28 25.49
N ALA A 6 -7.55 9.99 25.21
CA ALA A 6 -6.27 9.50 24.71
C ALA A 6 -5.86 10.12 23.37
N TYR A 7 -6.82 10.50 22.51
CA TYR A 7 -6.53 11.23 21.27
C TYR A 7 -5.86 12.58 21.56
N PHE A 8 -6.32 13.34 22.55
CA PHE A 8 -5.69 14.61 22.91
C PHE A 8 -4.36 14.41 23.64
N ASP A 9 -4.26 13.40 24.53
CA ASP A 9 -3.02 13.10 25.26
C ASP A 9 -1.88 12.64 24.33
N THR A 10 -2.22 12.00 23.20
CA THR A 10 -1.26 11.52 22.20
C THR A 10 -0.98 12.53 21.08
N GLY A 11 -1.49 13.77 21.19
CA GLY A 11 -1.30 14.80 20.17
C GLY A 11 -2.04 14.50 18.85
N GLY A 12 -3.18 13.82 18.92
CA GLY A 12 -4.01 13.46 17.77
C GLY A 12 -3.62 12.14 17.10
N ALA A 13 -2.89 11.27 17.79
CA ALA A 13 -2.50 9.98 17.22
C ALA A 13 -3.73 9.10 16.94
N SER A 14 -3.71 8.41 15.80
CA SER A 14 -4.76 7.47 15.42
C SER A 14 -4.16 6.30 14.65
N ASN A 15 -4.90 5.19 14.57
CA ASN A 15 -4.51 4.04 13.76
C ASN A 15 -4.79 4.21 12.26
N GLY A 16 -5.37 5.34 11.85
CA GLY A 16 -5.81 5.59 10.47
C GLY A 16 -4.69 5.43 9.42
N PRO A 17 -3.50 6.01 9.61
CA PRO A 17 -2.38 5.81 8.68
C PRO A 17 -1.96 4.34 8.52
N THR A 18 -1.93 3.59 9.62
CA THR A 18 -1.61 2.16 9.60
C THR A 18 -2.68 1.36 8.84
N GLU A 19 -3.95 1.66 9.09
CA GLU A 19 -5.08 1.03 8.40
C GLU A 19 -5.09 1.34 6.90
N ALA A 20 -4.76 2.58 6.52
CA ALA A 20 -4.63 2.98 5.12
C ALA A 20 -3.55 2.16 4.40
N ILE A 21 -2.38 1.98 5.03
CA ILE A 21 -1.30 1.15 4.47
C ILE A 21 -1.75 -0.32 4.38
N ASN A 22 -2.37 -0.87 5.43
CA ASN A 22 -2.88 -2.24 5.42
C ASN A 22 -3.90 -2.47 4.30
N GLY A 23 -4.78 -1.50 4.05
CA GLY A 23 -5.74 -1.50 2.94
C GLY A 23 -5.08 -1.59 1.57
N ILE A 24 -4.02 -0.80 1.33
CA ILE A 24 -3.24 -0.86 0.07
C ILE A 24 -2.58 -2.22 -0.09
N ILE A 25 -1.99 -2.78 0.96
CA ILE A 25 -1.33 -4.09 0.88
C ILE A 25 -2.37 -5.20 0.62
N GLU A 26 -3.54 -5.15 1.26
CA GLU A 26 -4.62 -6.12 0.99
C GLU A 26 -5.13 -6.01 -0.45
N LEU A 27 -5.37 -4.79 -0.93
CA LEU A 27 -5.75 -4.54 -2.32
C LEU A 27 -4.71 -5.09 -3.29
N GLY A 28 -3.42 -4.83 -3.02
CA GLY A 28 -2.28 -5.35 -3.75
C GLY A 28 -2.34 -6.87 -3.87
N ARG A 29 -2.41 -7.58 -2.73
CA ARG A 29 -2.50 -9.04 -2.71
C ARG A 29 -3.70 -9.55 -3.50
N ARG A 30 -4.87 -8.92 -3.33
CA ARG A 30 -6.11 -9.29 -4.03
C ARG A 30 -5.98 -9.16 -5.55
N ALA A 31 -5.40 -8.05 -6.01
CA ALA A 31 -5.21 -7.74 -7.42
C ALA A 31 -4.08 -8.55 -8.08
N ALA A 32 -3.11 -9.04 -7.31
CA ALA A 32 -2.03 -9.90 -7.81
C ALA A 32 -2.30 -11.41 -7.61
N ARG A 33 -3.48 -11.82 -7.13
CA ARG A 33 -3.84 -13.23 -7.10
C ARG A 33 -3.86 -13.81 -8.51
N GLY A 34 -3.27 -14.99 -8.67
CA GLY A 34 -3.23 -15.72 -9.95
C GLY A 34 -1.98 -15.48 -10.81
N TYR A 35 -1.14 -14.49 -10.47
CA TYR A 35 0.17 -14.37 -11.11
C TYR A 35 1.11 -15.48 -10.63
N ARG A 36 1.45 -16.40 -11.55
CA ARG A 36 2.42 -17.48 -11.30
C ARG A 36 3.87 -17.05 -11.57
N ASN A 37 4.05 -16.03 -12.39
CA ASN A 37 5.37 -15.49 -12.71
C ASN A 37 5.75 -14.40 -11.67
N PRO A 38 6.88 -14.55 -10.94
CA PRO A 38 7.31 -13.60 -9.92
C PRO A 38 7.58 -12.18 -10.45
N THR A 39 8.09 -12.05 -11.67
CA THR A 39 8.34 -10.74 -12.31
C THR A 39 7.03 -10.01 -12.55
N ASN A 40 6.02 -10.70 -13.10
CA ASN A 40 4.70 -10.10 -13.32
C ASN A 40 3.99 -9.75 -12.01
N TYR A 41 4.14 -10.60 -10.98
CA TYR A 41 3.65 -10.32 -9.63
C TYR A 41 4.30 -9.05 -9.06
N ARG A 42 5.63 -8.92 -9.18
CA ARG A 42 6.38 -7.74 -8.71
C ARG A 42 5.96 -6.47 -9.44
N LEU A 43 5.84 -6.50 -10.77
CA LEU A 43 5.36 -5.36 -11.56
C LEU A 43 3.95 -4.93 -11.14
N ARG A 44 3.04 -5.90 -10.89
CA ARG A 44 1.68 -5.60 -10.43
C ARG A 44 1.68 -4.95 -9.04
N MET A 45 2.52 -5.44 -8.13
CA MET A 45 2.69 -4.85 -6.80
C MET A 45 3.26 -3.44 -6.85
N LEU A 46 4.29 -3.21 -7.68
CA LEU A 46 4.90 -1.89 -7.86
C LEU A 46 3.88 -0.89 -8.44
N LEU A 47 3.08 -1.30 -9.43
CA LEU A 47 2.04 -0.46 -10.00
C LEU A 47 1.02 -0.01 -8.95
N ILE A 48 0.57 -0.93 -8.09
CA ILE A 48 -0.43 -0.63 -7.04
C ILE A 48 0.16 0.26 -5.94
N ALA A 49 1.43 0.08 -5.62
CA ALA A 49 2.14 0.92 -4.65
C ALA A 49 2.62 2.26 -5.24
N GLY A 50 2.39 2.53 -6.53
CA GLY A 50 2.88 3.73 -7.22
C GLY A 50 4.39 3.75 -7.49
N GLY A 51 5.08 2.61 -7.34
CA GLY A 51 6.52 2.45 -7.54
C GLY A 51 6.91 1.90 -8.92
N LEU A 52 6.01 1.93 -9.91
CA LEU A 52 6.33 1.54 -11.28
C LEU A 52 6.93 2.75 -12.01
N ASP A 53 8.23 2.69 -12.30
CA ASP A 53 8.88 3.69 -13.14
C ASP A 53 8.63 3.37 -14.62
N ALA A 54 7.97 4.30 -15.33
CA ALA A 54 7.70 4.18 -16.76
C ALA A 54 8.90 4.61 -17.63
N SER A 55 9.94 5.22 -17.04
CA SER A 55 11.09 5.75 -17.79
C SER A 55 11.93 4.66 -18.48
N THR A 56 11.85 3.41 -18.03
CA THR A 56 12.57 2.29 -18.64
C THR A 56 11.98 1.81 -19.97
N HIS A 57 10.84 2.36 -20.42
CA HIS A 57 10.25 2.10 -21.75
C HIS A 57 10.66 3.17 -22.77
N THR A 58 11.92 3.59 -22.78
CA THR A 58 12.54 4.30 -23.90
C THR A 58 14.00 3.87 -23.99
N GLN A 59 14.21 2.67 -24.52
CA GLN A 59 15.49 2.25 -25.07
C GLN A 59 15.17 1.89 -26.53
N LEU A 60 15.41 2.86 -27.42
CA LEU A 60 15.51 2.64 -28.86
C LEU A 60 16.81 1.91 -29.17
#